data_AF-A0A6C0DH70-F1
#
_entry.id   AF-A0A6C0DH70-F1
#
_cell.length_a   1.000
_cell.length_b   1.000
_cell.length_c   1.000
_cell.angle_alpha   90.00
_cell.angle_beta   90.00
_cell.angle_gamma   90.00
#
_symmetry.space_group_name_H-M   'P 1'
#
loop_
_entity.id
_entity.type
_entity.pdbx_description
1 polymer ?
#
loop_
_entity_poly.entity_id
_entity_poly.type
_entity_poly.pdbx_seq_one_letter_code
_entity_poly.pdbx_strand_id
1 'polypeptide(L)'
;MNTLDNLTDETVDNIFHITEASPTTNPVFLIIAGIPGVGKSSAHKEAVKRGYIPKHNYATINLDTLVESLKVFRAASSMAHFLKLDGHEDIRFGTIRAYQSKHQDLELFDWYDKIHETLDPQTKKRLDKIRSRYSDATAIQSHSIQELGADAIERAVKKQVSVVYETTLSFNKKEGIVKKIDAIMDLLKDTSYRVILLHIVGPIEEIAKRIHHRQEYQTPSLSMPFYRYMPASETVLSKIDKDNKEAVKAIQTIYPSISVVVMEATMNESRLPKPKRYTLRKQRHKLSTVFGPSRSTSGYSADRSRSSSRSVTSHSKAGSK
;
A
#
# COMPACT_ATOMS: atom_id res chain seq x y z
N MET A 1 11.38 4.39 1.04
CA MET A 1 10.23 4.68 0.15
C MET A 1 10.75 4.79 -1.27
N ASN A 2 10.04 4.18 -2.20
CA ASN A 2 10.51 3.99 -3.57
C ASN A 2 10.02 5.12 -4.45
N THR A 3 10.85 5.52 -5.42
CA THR A 3 10.41 6.23 -6.62
C THR A 3 9.99 5.19 -7.66
N LEU A 4 9.24 5.62 -8.67
CA LEU A 4 8.89 4.73 -9.78
C LEU A 4 10.16 4.19 -10.46
N ASP A 5 11.16 5.04 -10.73
CA ASP A 5 12.47 4.64 -11.30
C ASP A 5 13.16 3.48 -10.58
N ASN A 6 12.92 3.35 -9.27
CA ASN A 6 13.60 2.36 -8.44
C ASN A 6 12.79 1.07 -8.29
N LEU A 7 11.60 0.96 -8.90
CA LEU A 7 10.80 -0.27 -8.93
C LEU A 7 11.31 -1.24 -10.00
N THR A 8 12.55 -1.68 -9.85
CA THR A 8 13.09 -2.82 -10.61
C THR A 8 12.51 -4.14 -10.11
N ASP A 9 12.68 -5.21 -10.90
CA ASP A 9 12.30 -6.57 -10.48
C ASP A 9 12.89 -6.95 -9.12
N GLU A 10 14.18 -6.65 -8.90
CA GLU A 10 14.85 -6.91 -7.63
C GLU A 10 14.21 -6.15 -6.46
N THR A 11 13.86 -4.87 -6.66
CA THR A 11 13.18 -4.07 -5.64
C THR A 11 11.78 -4.64 -5.33
N VAL A 12 11.04 -5.06 -6.36
CA VAL A 12 9.72 -5.68 -6.20
C VAL A 12 9.84 -7.01 -5.45
N ASP A 13 10.81 -7.84 -5.83
CA ASP A 13 11.07 -9.13 -5.19
C ASP A 13 11.46 -8.96 -3.71
N ASN A 14 12.24 -7.93 -3.38
CA ASN A 14 12.54 -7.57 -2.00
C ASN A 14 11.31 -7.11 -1.22
N ILE A 15 10.45 -6.26 -1.81
CA ILE A 15 9.19 -5.80 -1.19
C ILE A 15 8.24 -6.97 -0.89
N PHE A 16 8.18 -7.94 -1.80
CA PHE A 16 7.34 -9.12 -1.66
C PHE A 16 8.03 -10.28 -0.92
N HIS A 17 9.25 -10.10 -0.43
CA HIS A 17 10.07 -11.11 0.24
C HIS A 17 10.35 -12.37 -0.60
N ILE A 18 10.34 -12.24 -1.94
CA ILE A 18 10.70 -13.32 -2.86
C ILE A 18 12.20 -13.61 -2.76
N THR A 19 13.04 -12.56 -2.66
CA THR A 19 14.50 -12.68 -2.58
C THR A 19 14.94 -13.53 -1.38
N GLU A 20 14.36 -13.25 -0.20
CA GLU A 20 14.69 -13.92 1.06
C GLU A 20 14.07 -15.32 1.18
N ALA A 21 12.96 -15.58 0.48
CA ALA A 21 12.31 -16.88 0.49
C ALA A 21 13.14 -17.93 -0.29
N SER A 22 13.32 -19.09 0.33
CA SER A 22 13.98 -20.26 -0.21
C SER A 22 12.99 -21.20 -0.91
N PRO A 23 13.39 -21.85 -2.02
CA PRO A 23 12.57 -22.85 -2.71
C PRO A 23 12.09 -23.96 -1.77
N THR A 24 10.92 -24.54 -2.06
CA THR A 24 10.38 -25.70 -1.34
C THR A 24 9.80 -26.71 -2.33
N THR A 25 9.82 -28.00 -1.96
CA THR A 25 9.35 -29.11 -2.80
C THR A 25 7.84 -29.14 -2.96
N ASN A 26 7.11 -28.71 -1.92
CA ASN A 26 5.65 -28.67 -1.87
C ASN A 26 5.18 -27.24 -1.55
N PRO A 27 5.36 -26.28 -2.47
CA PRO A 27 5.00 -24.89 -2.22
C PRO A 27 3.49 -24.72 -2.13
N VAL A 28 3.05 -23.74 -1.34
CA VAL A 28 1.63 -23.39 -1.21
C VAL A 28 1.37 -22.05 -1.90
N PHE A 29 0.31 -21.99 -2.71
CA PHE A 29 -0.25 -20.75 -3.22
C PHE A 29 -1.53 -20.42 -2.45
N LEU A 30 -1.42 -19.55 -1.45
CA LEU A 30 -2.53 -19.10 -0.63
C LEU A 30 -3.14 -17.83 -1.23
N ILE A 31 -4.36 -17.92 -1.74
CA ILE A 31 -5.16 -16.78 -2.19
C ILE A 31 -6.03 -16.32 -1.02
N ILE A 32 -5.83 -15.10 -0.53
CA ILE A 32 -6.71 -14.47 0.46
C ILE A 32 -7.64 -13.51 -0.28
N ALA A 33 -8.90 -13.92 -0.41
CA ALA A 33 -9.93 -13.21 -1.15
C ALA A 33 -10.96 -12.55 -0.22
N GLY A 34 -11.55 -11.45 -0.66
CA GLY A 34 -12.66 -10.80 0.02
C GLY A 34 -12.78 -9.34 -0.35
N ILE A 35 -13.90 -8.73 0.04
CA ILE A 35 -14.18 -7.33 -0.31
C ILE A 35 -13.18 -6.36 0.35
N PRO A 36 -13.02 -5.12 -0.15
CA PRO A 36 -12.23 -4.10 0.52
C PRO A 36 -12.68 -3.92 1.98
N GLY A 37 -11.74 -3.65 2.90
CA GLY A 37 -12.07 -3.41 4.31
C GLY A 37 -12.33 -4.66 5.17
N VAL A 38 -12.64 -5.82 4.61
CA VAL A 38 -13.00 -7.04 5.37
C VAL A 38 -11.90 -7.58 6.30
N GLY A 39 -10.65 -7.15 6.10
CA GLY A 39 -9.53 -7.49 6.98
C GLY A 39 -8.68 -8.68 6.54
N LYS A 40 -8.42 -8.79 5.23
CA LYS A 40 -7.50 -9.79 4.64
C LYS A 40 -6.15 -9.89 5.37
N SER A 41 -5.53 -8.78 5.74
CA SER A 41 -4.25 -8.79 6.46
C SER A 41 -4.35 -9.39 7.89
N SER A 42 -5.51 -9.34 8.54
CA SER A 42 -5.73 -10.09 9.79
C SER A 42 -5.85 -11.58 9.51
N ALA A 43 -6.49 -11.95 8.41
CA ALA A 43 -6.66 -13.34 7.99
C ALA A 43 -5.32 -13.98 7.58
N HIS A 44 -4.38 -13.22 7.02
CA HIS A 44 -3.01 -13.70 6.78
C HIS A 44 -2.38 -14.24 8.07
N LYS A 45 -2.45 -13.50 9.19
CA LYS A 45 -1.92 -13.99 10.48
C LYS A 45 -2.61 -15.26 10.96
N GLU A 46 -3.90 -15.39 10.68
CA GLU A 46 -4.69 -16.58 11.04
C GLU A 46 -4.32 -17.78 10.14
N ALA A 47 -4.12 -17.56 8.84
CA ALA A 47 -3.68 -18.59 7.90
C ALA A 47 -2.32 -19.18 8.31
N VAL A 48 -1.38 -18.33 8.77
CA VAL A 48 -0.11 -18.77 9.34
C VAL A 48 -0.32 -19.62 10.60
N LYS A 49 -1.19 -19.18 11.52
CA LYS A 49 -1.49 -19.91 12.76
C LYS A 49 -2.12 -21.28 12.50
N ARG A 50 -3.01 -21.36 11.51
CA ARG A 50 -3.70 -22.60 11.11
C ARG A 50 -2.85 -23.52 10.25
N GLY A 51 -1.63 -23.10 9.89
CA GLY A 51 -0.71 -23.91 9.09
C GLY A 51 -1.09 -24.00 7.61
N TYR A 52 -1.88 -23.06 7.09
CA TYR A 52 -2.18 -23.01 5.65
C TYR A 52 -0.99 -22.51 4.83
N ILE A 53 -0.11 -21.74 5.44
CA ILE A 53 1.15 -21.23 4.89
C ILE A 53 2.22 -21.45 5.97
N PRO A 54 3.49 -21.72 5.63
CA PRO A 54 4.57 -21.80 6.61
C PRO A 54 4.72 -20.49 7.41
N LYS A 55 5.24 -20.58 8.64
CA LYS A 55 5.40 -19.44 9.55
C LYS A 55 6.38 -18.38 9.04
N HIS A 56 7.35 -18.81 8.26
CA HIS A 56 8.40 -18.01 7.63
C HIS A 56 8.61 -18.57 6.21
N ASN A 57 9.48 -17.95 5.42
CA ASN A 57 9.89 -18.48 4.12
C ASN A 57 8.78 -18.52 3.06
N TYR A 58 8.10 -17.40 2.87
CA TYR A 58 7.07 -17.23 1.84
C TYR A 58 7.04 -15.79 1.31
N ALA A 59 6.65 -15.63 0.05
CA ALA A 59 6.41 -14.33 -0.56
C ALA A 59 5.03 -13.80 -0.19
N THR A 60 4.91 -12.49 0.05
CA THR A 60 3.62 -11.82 0.27
C THR A 60 3.37 -10.84 -0.86
N ILE A 61 2.53 -11.23 -1.82
CA ILE A 61 2.23 -10.44 -3.01
C ILE A 61 0.92 -9.70 -2.78
N ASN A 62 1.02 -8.37 -2.68
CA ASN A 62 -0.11 -7.48 -2.51
C ASN A 62 0.14 -6.18 -3.28
N LEU A 63 -0.63 -5.95 -4.35
CA LEU A 63 -0.51 -4.75 -5.19
C LEU A 63 -0.69 -3.45 -4.39
N ASP A 64 -1.53 -3.46 -3.36
CA ASP A 64 -1.69 -2.29 -2.49
C ASP A 64 -0.35 -1.94 -1.82
N THR A 65 0.46 -2.92 -1.43
CA THR A 65 1.78 -2.69 -0.79
C THR A 65 2.75 -2.02 -1.75
N LEU A 66 2.78 -2.48 -3.01
CA LEU A 66 3.66 -1.92 -4.04
C LEU A 66 3.31 -0.45 -4.32
N VAL A 67 2.01 -0.19 -4.55
CA VAL A 67 1.46 1.17 -4.71
C VAL A 67 1.78 2.05 -3.51
N GLU A 68 1.53 1.53 -2.32
CA GLU A 68 1.69 2.26 -1.07
C GLU A 68 3.15 2.60 -0.75
N SER A 69 4.11 1.88 -1.34
CA SER A 69 5.54 2.14 -1.20
C SER A 69 6.02 3.38 -1.97
N LEU A 70 5.24 3.84 -2.94
CA LEU A 70 5.58 4.95 -3.83
C LEU A 70 5.46 6.31 -3.15
N LYS A 71 6.53 7.11 -3.26
CA LYS A 71 6.56 8.49 -2.73
C LYS A 71 5.48 9.37 -3.35
N VAL A 72 5.27 9.28 -4.68
CA VAL A 72 4.27 10.10 -5.39
C VAL A 72 2.84 9.79 -4.91
N PHE A 73 2.51 8.52 -4.71
CA PHE A 73 1.22 8.13 -4.15
C PHE A 73 1.02 8.69 -2.74
N ARG A 74 2.06 8.66 -1.90
CA ARG A 74 2.04 9.19 -0.54
C ARG A 74 1.88 10.72 -0.50
N ALA A 75 2.49 11.42 -1.44
CA ALA A 75 2.32 12.86 -1.60
C ALA A 75 0.89 13.20 -2.03
N ALA A 76 0.41 12.60 -3.13
CA ALA A 76 -0.94 12.83 -3.66
C ALA A 76 -2.05 12.51 -2.65
N SER A 77 -1.96 11.36 -1.97
CA SER A 77 -2.90 11.00 -0.90
C SER A 77 -2.89 12.01 0.25
N SER A 78 -1.71 12.49 0.65
CA SER A 78 -1.60 13.47 1.74
C SER A 78 -2.17 14.84 1.35
N MET A 79 -1.99 15.25 0.08
CA MET A 79 -2.57 16.49 -0.44
C MET A 79 -4.10 16.39 -0.49
N ALA A 80 -4.64 15.28 -1.00
CA ALA A 80 -6.07 15.03 -1.07
C ALA A 80 -6.72 15.10 0.32
N HIS A 81 -6.07 14.51 1.33
CA HIS A 81 -6.60 14.56 2.69
C HIS A 81 -6.55 15.94 3.32
N PHE A 82 -5.44 16.66 3.13
CA PHE A 82 -5.31 18.02 3.63
C PHE A 82 -6.48 18.87 3.14
N LEU A 83 -6.78 18.82 1.84
CA LEU A 83 -7.87 19.59 1.26
C LEU A 83 -9.25 19.10 1.71
N LYS A 84 -9.43 17.79 1.92
CA LYS A 84 -10.66 17.26 2.53
C LYS A 84 -10.90 17.81 3.93
N LEU A 85 -9.86 17.90 4.75
CA LEU A 85 -9.94 18.54 6.08
C LEU A 85 -10.14 20.06 6.00
N ASP A 86 -9.75 20.67 4.89
CA ASP A 86 -9.91 22.11 4.61
C ASP A 86 -11.29 22.45 4.02
N GLY A 87 -12.18 21.45 3.88
CA GLY A 87 -13.57 21.64 3.45
C GLY A 87 -13.88 21.24 2.00
N HIS A 88 -12.90 20.72 1.25
CA HIS A 88 -13.12 20.23 -0.11
C HIS A 88 -13.60 18.78 -0.11
N GLU A 89 -14.91 18.57 0.10
CA GLU A 89 -15.51 17.23 0.29
C GLU A 89 -15.53 16.36 -0.97
N ASP A 90 -15.54 16.97 -2.16
CA ASP A 90 -15.61 16.26 -3.45
C ASP A 90 -14.30 15.60 -3.89
N ILE A 91 -13.25 15.69 -3.08
CA ILE A 91 -11.96 15.08 -3.38
C ILE A 91 -12.07 13.55 -3.26
N ARG A 92 -12.33 12.93 -4.41
CA ARG A 92 -12.31 11.48 -4.57
C ARG A 92 -10.92 11.04 -5.03
N PHE A 93 -10.00 10.90 -4.08
CA PHE A 93 -8.74 10.19 -4.32
C PHE A 93 -9.00 8.68 -4.40
N GLY A 94 -9.67 8.29 -5.48
CA GLY A 94 -10.18 6.94 -5.71
C GLY A 94 -9.31 6.19 -6.69
N THR A 95 -8.59 5.19 -6.17
CA THR A 95 -8.15 3.96 -6.87
C THR A 95 -7.37 4.10 -8.18
N ILE A 96 -6.12 3.60 -8.15
CA ILE A 96 -5.48 2.61 -9.05
C ILE A 96 -5.50 2.80 -10.59
N ARG A 97 -6.39 3.60 -11.19
CA ARG A 97 -6.36 3.92 -12.64
C ARG A 97 -5.03 4.54 -13.04
N ALA A 98 -4.53 5.41 -12.16
CA ALA A 98 -3.14 5.82 -12.09
C ALA A 98 -2.17 4.72 -12.54
N TYR A 99 -2.22 3.52 -11.94
CA TYR A 99 -1.16 2.51 -12.12
C TYR A 99 -1.21 1.73 -13.44
N GLN A 100 -2.19 1.97 -14.29
CA GLN A 100 -2.33 1.28 -15.58
C GLN A 100 -1.43 1.85 -16.67
N SER A 101 -0.89 3.06 -16.52
CA SER A 101 -0.07 3.70 -17.56
C SER A 101 1.43 3.47 -17.32
N LYS A 102 2.19 3.40 -18.43
CA LYS A 102 3.67 3.34 -18.45
C LYS A 102 4.32 4.72 -18.28
N HIS A 103 3.51 5.75 -18.04
CA HIS A 103 3.91 7.15 -17.94
C HIS A 103 3.78 7.65 -16.50
N GLN A 104 4.64 8.60 -16.12
CA GLN A 104 4.64 9.17 -14.78
C GLN A 104 3.46 10.10 -14.48
N ASP A 105 2.73 10.55 -15.50
CA ASP A 105 1.38 11.13 -15.35
C ASP A 105 0.37 10.01 -15.16
N LEU A 106 0.50 9.40 -14.00
CA LEU A 106 -0.65 8.82 -13.35
C LEU A 106 -1.62 9.99 -13.13
N GLU A 107 -2.89 9.86 -13.52
CA GLU A 107 -4.03 10.75 -13.19
C GLU A 107 -4.21 11.01 -11.66
N LEU A 108 -3.20 10.67 -10.85
CA LEU A 108 -3.04 10.89 -9.42
C LEU A 108 -3.20 12.35 -9.01
N PHE A 109 -2.96 13.32 -9.89
CA PHE A 109 -3.18 14.75 -9.61
C PHE A 109 -4.35 15.35 -10.39
N ASP A 110 -5.10 14.59 -11.19
CA ASP A 110 -6.26 15.11 -11.94
C ASP A 110 -7.31 15.75 -11.03
N TRP A 111 -7.52 15.15 -9.86
CA TRP A 111 -8.44 15.69 -8.86
C TRP A 111 -7.94 17.04 -8.33
N TYR A 112 -6.62 17.25 -8.26
CA TYR A 112 -6.01 18.51 -7.84
C TYR A 112 -6.15 19.55 -8.95
N ASP A 113 -5.89 19.18 -10.19
CA ASP A 113 -6.01 20.05 -11.35
C ASP A 113 -7.44 20.58 -11.54
N LYS A 114 -8.45 19.74 -11.30
CA LYS A 114 -9.87 20.11 -11.36
C LYS A 114 -10.28 21.16 -10.33
N ILE A 115 -9.60 21.22 -9.19
CA ILE A 115 -9.94 22.16 -8.10
C ILE A 115 -8.91 23.28 -7.96
N HIS A 116 -7.81 23.24 -8.69
CA HIS A 116 -6.62 24.08 -8.56
C HIS A 116 -6.94 25.58 -8.51
N GLU A 117 -7.83 26.02 -9.39
CA GLU A 117 -8.24 27.42 -9.51
C GLU A 117 -9.17 27.90 -8.39
N THR A 118 -9.77 26.97 -7.62
CA THR A 118 -10.67 27.31 -6.51
C THR A 118 -9.94 27.44 -5.16
N LEU A 119 -8.64 27.14 -5.14
CA LEU A 119 -7.82 27.17 -3.92
C LEU A 119 -7.32 28.58 -3.59
N ASP A 120 -7.21 28.89 -2.30
CA ASP A 120 -6.59 30.14 -1.87
C ASP A 120 -5.10 30.21 -2.30
N PRO A 121 -4.53 31.42 -2.52
CA PRO A 121 -3.18 31.56 -3.04
C PRO A 121 -2.08 30.90 -2.20
N GLN A 122 -2.23 30.81 -0.87
CA GLN A 122 -1.22 30.21 0.00
C GLN A 122 -1.26 28.69 -0.09
N THR A 123 -2.44 28.10 -0.12
CA THR A 123 -2.65 26.68 -0.32
C THR A 123 -2.21 26.25 -1.71
N LYS A 124 -2.64 26.97 -2.76
CA LYS A 124 -2.24 26.75 -4.16
C LYS A 124 -0.72 26.68 -4.29
N LYS A 125 -0.01 27.75 -3.88
CA LYS A 125 1.45 27.83 -3.92
C LYS A 125 2.16 26.70 -3.18
N ARG A 126 1.60 26.20 -2.07
CA ARG A 126 2.21 25.10 -1.31
C ARG A 126 2.04 23.77 -2.04
N LEU A 127 0.82 23.51 -2.52
CA LEU A 127 0.49 22.27 -3.21
C LEU A 127 1.17 22.18 -4.57
N ASP A 128 1.31 23.29 -5.30
CA ASP A 128 2.06 23.38 -6.55
C ASP A 128 3.52 22.95 -6.36
N LYS A 129 4.17 23.41 -5.29
CA LYS A 129 5.56 23.02 -4.97
C LYS A 129 5.71 21.53 -4.68
N ILE A 130 4.68 20.92 -4.10
CA ILE A 130 4.69 19.48 -3.84
C ILE A 130 4.45 18.75 -5.15
N ARG A 131 3.42 19.13 -5.92
CA ARG A 131 3.13 18.57 -7.23
C ARG A 131 4.34 18.61 -8.14
N SER A 132 4.95 19.78 -8.38
CA SER A 132 6.09 19.95 -9.30
C SER A 132 7.25 19.01 -8.95
N ARG A 133 7.56 18.85 -7.66
CA ARG A 133 8.60 17.92 -7.20
C ARG A 133 8.34 16.45 -7.58
N TYR A 134 7.08 16.06 -7.70
CA TYR A 134 6.68 14.68 -8.00
C TYR A 134 6.13 14.49 -9.42
N SER A 135 5.85 15.58 -10.16
CA SER A 135 5.41 15.57 -11.57
C SER A 135 6.54 15.85 -12.56
N ASP A 136 7.61 16.54 -12.15
CA ASP A 136 8.70 16.94 -13.06
C ASP A 136 9.83 15.91 -13.14
N ALA A 137 9.84 14.93 -12.23
CA ALA A 137 10.47 13.67 -12.57
C ALA A 137 9.66 13.09 -13.73
N THR A 138 10.29 12.52 -14.75
CA THR A 138 9.64 11.75 -15.83
C THR A 138 10.34 10.40 -15.95
N ALA A 139 10.13 9.53 -14.96
CA ALA A 139 10.41 8.11 -15.06
C ALA A 139 9.46 7.50 -16.09
N ILE A 140 10.04 6.99 -17.17
CA ILE A 140 9.36 6.02 -18.00
C ILE A 140 9.57 4.67 -17.30
N GLN A 141 8.48 4.06 -16.83
CA GLN A 141 8.52 2.67 -16.37
C GLN A 141 8.19 1.77 -17.55
N SER A 142 9.03 0.76 -17.81
CA SER A 142 8.78 -0.22 -18.87
C SER A 142 7.52 -1.05 -18.60
N HIS A 143 7.17 -1.20 -17.32
CA HIS A 143 6.05 -1.99 -16.82
C HIS A 143 5.10 -1.14 -15.95
N SER A 144 3.80 -1.38 -16.09
CA SER A 144 2.78 -0.96 -15.13
C SER A 144 2.96 -1.69 -13.80
N ILE A 145 2.39 -1.16 -12.72
CA ILE A 145 2.48 -1.82 -11.39
C ILE A 145 1.78 -3.19 -11.41
N GLN A 146 0.73 -3.34 -12.22
CA GLN A 146 0.02 -4.60 -12.41
C GLN A 146 0.92 -5.63 -13.10
N GLU A 147 1.66 -5.22 -14.14
CA GLU A 147 2.67 -6.06 -14.81
C GLU A 147 3.77 -6.46 -13.82
N LEU A 148 4.35 -5.50 -13.08
CA LEU A 148 5.35 -5.80 -12.05
C LEU A 148 4.86 -6.81 -10.99
N GLY A 149 3.59 -6.71 -10.60
CA GLY A 149 2.97 -7.65 -9.68
C GLY A 149 2.73 -9.03 -10.29
N ALA A 150 2.38 -9.11 -11.58
CA ALA A 150 2.22 -10.37 -12.31
C ALA A 150 3.58 -11.05 -12.53
N ASP A 151 4.57 -10.30 -13.00
CA ASP A 151 5.93 -10.80 -13.23
C ASP A 151 6.56 -11.30 -11.91
N ALA A 152 6.29 -10.63 -10.79
CA ALA A 152 6.72 -11.10 -9.47
C ALA A 152 6.05 -12.43 -9.06
N ILE A 153 4.79 -12.66 -9.43
CA ILE A 153 4.14 -13.97 -9.22
C ILE A 153 4.85 -15.03 -10.04
N GLU A 154 5.13 -14.77 -11.32
CA GLU A 154 5.85 -15.69 -12.19
C GLU A 154 7.23 -16.04 -11.64
N ARG A 155 8.00 -15.04 -11.21
CA ARG A 155 9.31 -15.25 -10.58
C ARG A 155 9.22 -16.06 -9.29
N ALA A 156 8.23 -15.78 -8.44
CA ALA A 156 8.02 -16.54 -7.21
C ALA A 156 7.68 -18.01 -7.50
N VAL A 157 6.80 -18.26 -8.47
CA VAL A 157 6.43 -19.63 -8.89
C VAL A 157 7.62 -20.37 -9.50
N LYS A 158 8.38 -19.71 -10.38
CA LYS A 158 9.61 -20.27 -10.96
C LYS A 158 10.66 -20.61 -9.90
N LYS A 159 10.77 -19.80 -8.85
CA LYS A 159 11.63 -20.05 -7.68
C LYS A 159 11.07 -21.13 -6.73
N GLN A 160 9.84 -21.61 -6.96
CA GLN A 160 9.16 -22.58 -6.11
C GLN A 160 9.02 -22.12 -4.65
N VAL A 161 8.76 -20.83 -4.42
CA VAL A 161 8.52 -20.30 -3.06
C VAL A 161 7.04 -20.32 -2.74
N SER A 162 6.67 -20.55 -1.47
CA SER A 162 5.26 -20.40 -1.09
C SER A 162 4.82 -18.94 -1.24
N VAL A 163 3.59 -18.71 -1.69
CA VAL A 163 3.06 -17.38 -2.01
C VAL A 163 1.77 -17.12 -1.24
N VAL A 164 1.68 -15.96 -0.61
CA VAL A 164 0.43 -15.38 -0.11
C VAL A 164 0.02 -14.25 -1.04
N TYR A 165 -1.11 -14.41 -1.73
CA TYR A 165 -1.65 -13.42 -2.65
C TYR A 165 -2.95 -12.82 -2.10
N GLU A 166 -2.92 -11.54 -1.72
CA GLU A 166 -4.10 -10.82 -1.23
C GLU A 166 -4.82 -10.12 -2.39
N THR A 167 -6.10 -10.45 -2.61
CA THR A 167 -6.86 -9.86 -3.72
C THR A 167 -8.35 -9.71 -3.42
N THR A 168 -9.07 -9.11 -4.36
CA THR A 168 -10.53 -9.12 -4.44
C THR A 168 -10.89 -9.76 -5.78
N LEU A 169 -11.82 -10.71 -5.75
CA LEU A 169 -12.19 -11.50 -6.92
C LEU A 169 -13.33 -10.83 -7.69
N SER A 170 -13.38 -11.10 -9.00
CA SER A 170 -14.46 -10.68 -9.87
C SER A 170 -14.59 -11.67 -11.01
N PHE A 171 -15.78 -12.26 -11.15
CA PHE A 171 -16.09 -13.21 -12.21
C PHE A 171 -16.68 -12.49 -13.42
N ASN A 172 -16.04 -12.64 -14.58
CA ASN A 172 -16.60 -12.21 -15.85
C ASN A 172 -17.39 -13.35 -16.47
N LYS A 173 -18.71 -13.37 -16.23
CA LYS A 173 -19.62 -14.39 -16.76
C LYS A 173 -19.60 -14.51 -18.29
N LYS A 174 -19.32 -13.42 -19.02
CA LYS A 174 -19.31 -13.44 -20.48
C LYS A 174 -18.10 -14.19 -21.04
N GLU A 175 -16.96 -14.00 -20.41
CA GLU A 175 -15.69 -14.62 -20.81
C GLU A 175 -15.47 -15.96 -20.11
N GLY A 176 -16.24 -16.27 -19.06
CA GLY A 176 -16.05 -17.47 -18.25
C GLY A 176 -14.79 -17.41 -17.39
N ILE A 177 -14.22 -16.23 -17.17
CA ILE A 177 -12.94 -16.04 -16.46
C ILE A 177 -13.10 -15.37 -15.10
N VAL A 178 -12.25 -15.74 -14.14
CA VAL A 178 -12.09 -15.03 -12.87
C VAL A 178 -10.87 -14.12 -12.96
N LYS A 179 -11.11 -12.81 -13.05
CA LYS A 179 -10.05 -11.80 -13.26
C LYS A 179 -8.92 -11.96 -12.26
N LYS A 180 -7.68 -11.93 -12.76
CA LYS A 180 -6.41 -12.10 -12.02
C LYS A 180 -6.14 -13.49 -11.45
N ILE A 181 -7.11 -14.41 -11.47
CA ILE A 181 -6.90 -15.79 -11.00
C ILE A 181 -6.61 -16.72 -12.15
N ASP A 182 -7.25 -16.53 -13.30
CA ASP A 182 -7.07 -17.43 -14.43
C ASP A 182 -5.61 -17.58 -14.87
N ALA A 183 -4.91 -16.47 -15.08
CA ALA A 183 -3.49 -16.47 -15.40
C ALA A 183 -2.61 -17.15 -14.31
N ILE A 184 -3.02 -17.04 -13.04
CA ILE A 184 -2.33 -17.72 -11.93
C ILE A 184 -2.59 -19.22 -12.00
N MET A 185 -3.83 -19.64 -12.25
CA MET A 185 -4.17 -21.05 -12.35
C MET A 185 -3.46 -21.70 -13.54
N ASP A 186 -3.41 -21.03 -14.68
CA ASP A 186 -2.67 -21.49 -15.86
C ASP A 186 -1.17 -21.66 -15.55
N LEU A 187 -0.58 -20.69 -14.85
CA LEU A 187 0.82 -20.75 -14.40
C LEU A 187 1.09 -21.92 -13.43
N LEU A 188 0.10 -22.31 -12.63
CA LEU A 188 0.25 -23.35 -11.60
C LEU A 188 -0.11 -24.77 -12.08
N LYS A 189 -0.77 -24.91 -13.24
CA LYS A 189 -1.39 -26.17 -13.71
C LYS A 189 -0.43 -27.36 -13.76
N ASP A 190 0.83 -27.12 -14.11
CA ASP A 190 1.87 -28.16 -14.25
C ASP A 190 2.96 -28.06 -13.17
N THR A 191 2.59 -27.56 -11.99
CA THR A 191 3.51 -27.35 -10.86
C THR A 191 3.12 -28.18 -9.65
N SER A 192 4.03 -28.33 -8.67
CA SER A 192 3.74 -29.01 -7.40
C SER A 192 2.98 -28.15 -6.39
N TYR A 193 2.48 -26.98 -6.80
CA TYR A 193 1.81 -26.07 -5.88
C TYR A 193 0.49 -26.64 -5.38
N ARG A 194 0.31 -26.61 -4.06
CA ARG A 194 -1.00 -26.74 -3.45
C ARG A 194 -1.68 -25.37 -3.43
N VAL A 195 -2.88 -25.27 -3.99
CA VAL A 195 -3.64 -24.01 -4.01
C VAL A 195 -4.68 -24.01 -2.88
N ILE A 196 -4.65 -22.96 -2.06
CA ILE A 196 -5.63 -22.73 -0.98
C ILE A 196 -6.30 -21.40 -1.24
N LEU A 197 -7.63 -21.38 -1.32
CA LEU A 197 -8.41 -20.16 -1.41
C LEU A 197 -9.08 -19.91 -0.05
N LEU A 198 -8.61 -18.88 0.66
CA LEU A 198 -9.21 -18.41 1.89
C LEU A 198 -10.12 -17.20 1.61
N HIS A 199 -11.43 -17.43 1.61
CA HIS A 199 -12.44 -16.41 1.40
C HIS A 199 -12.85 -15.78 2.74
N ILE A 200 -12.64 -14.46 2.88
CA ILE A 200 -13.00 -13.72 4.07
C ILE A 200 -14.36 -13.06 3.89
N VAL A 201 -15.30 -13.43 4.75
CA VAL A 201 -16.69 -12.92 4.76
C VAL A 201 -16.97 -12.12 6.02
N GLY A 202 -17.90 -11.18 5.96
CA GLY A 202 -18.36 -10.46 7.15
C GLY A 202 -19.61 -9.64 6.87
N PRO A 203 -20.28 -9.12 7.90
CA PRO A 203 -21.44 -8.24 7.73
C PRO A 203 -21.06 -6.96 6.99
N ILE A 204 -21.82 -6.60 5.95
CA ILE A 204 -21.52 -5.43 5.10
C ILE A 204 -21.51 -4.13 5.91
N GLU A 205 -22.42 -3.98 6.87
CA GLU A 205 -22.49 -2.82 7.76
C GLU A 205 -21.19 -2.66 8.56
N GLU A 206 -20.67 -3.74 9.15
CA GLU A 206 -19.43 -3.72 9.92
C GLU A 206 -18.21 -3.46 9.03
N ILE A 207 -18.22 -3.98 7.80
CA ILE A 207 -17.17 -3.70 6.81
C ILE A 207 -17.22 -2.21 6.40
N ALA A 208 -18.41 -1.65 6.18
CA ALA A 208 -18.58 -0.23 5.88
C ALA A 208 -18.07 0.66 7.01
N LYS A 209 -18.45 0.38 8.27
CA LYS A 209 -17.91 1.05 9.47
C LYS A 209 -16.39 0.97 9.52
N ARG A 210 -15.82 -0.21 9.26
CA ARG A 210 -14.37 -0.41 9.22
C ARG A 210 -13.70 0.39 8.12
N ILE A 211 -14.27 0.44 6.93
CA ILE A 211 -13.79 1.25 5.82
C ILE A 211 -13.82 2.73 6.19
N HIS A 212 -14.90 3.23 6.79
CA HIS A 212 -14.98 4.60 7.29
C HIS A 212 -13.85 4.92 8.27
N HIS A 213 -13.59 4.04 9.23
CA HIS A 213 -12.50 4.22 10.19
C HIS A 213 -11.10 4.06 9.56
N ARG A 214 -10.99 3.33 8.44
CA ARG A 214 -9.73 3.03 7.74
C ARG A 214 -9.31 4.10 6.74
N GLN A 215 -10.17 5.04 6.37
CA GLN A 215 -9.87 6.08 5.36
C GLN A 215 -8.56 6.84 5.63
N GLU A 216 -8.11 6.89 6.90
CA GLU A 216 -6.74 7.28 7.26
C GLU A 216 -6.10 6.37 8.32
N TYR A 217 -5.19 5.49 7.87
CA TYR A 217 -4.47 4.55 8.74
C TYR A 217 -2.95 4.61 8.51
N GLN A 218 -2.18 4.25 9.54
CA GLN A 218 -0.76 3.91 9.41
C GLN A 218 -0.70 2.41 9.17
N THR A 219 -0.37 1.96 7.96
CA THR A 219 -0.13 0.53 7.74
C THR A 219 1.08 0.07 8.56
N PRO A 220 1.09 -1.14 9.14
CA PRO A 220 2.18 -1.60 10.01
C PRO A 220 3.56 -1.57 9.34
N SER A 221 3.59 -1.71 8.01
CA SER A 221 4.79 -1.66 7.18
C SER A 221 5.27 -0.24 6.85
N LEU A 222 4.51 0.81 7.21
CA LEU A 222 4.79 2.17 6.77
C LEU A 222 4.65 3.17 7.93
N SER A 223 5.73 3.90 8.21
CA SER A 223 5.83 4.86 9.31
C SER A 223 4.90 6.08 9.16
N MET A 224 4.32 6.30 7.98
CA MET A 224 3.53 7.50 7.67
C MET A 224 2.08 7.15 7.33
N PRO A 225 1.09 7.81 7.97
CA PRO A 225 -0.33 7.67 7.60
C PRO A 225 -0.54 8.11 6.16
N PHE A 226 -1.54 7.56 5.48
CA PHE A 226 -1.99 8.04 4.17
C PHE A 226 -3.50 7.96 4.08
N TYR A 227 -4.04 8.76 3.17
CA TYR A 227 -5.47 8.78 2.87
C TYR A 227 -5.75 8.01 1.59
N ARG A 228 -6.76 7.16 1.64
CA ARG A 228 -7.25 6.48 0.44
C ARG A 228 -8.76 6.43 0.50
N TYR A 229 -9.39 7.05 -0.49
CA TYR A 229 -10.84 6.90 -0.64
C TYR A 229 -11.16 5.44 -0.97
N MET A 230 -11.92 4.81 -0.09
CA MET A 230 -12.53 3.51 -0.32
C MET A 230 -14.05 3.64 -0.21
N PRO A 231 -14.83 3.01 -1.11
CA PRO A 231 -16.28 3.08 -1.05
C PRO A 231 -16.76 2.38 0.22
N ALA A 232 -17.53 3.11 1.04
CA ALA A 232 -18.21 2.58 2.21
C ALA A 232 -19.70 2.34 1.99
N SER A 233 -20.20 2.61 0.77
CA SER A 233 -21.61 2.37 0.41
C SER A 233 -21.93 0.88 0.52
N GLU A 234 -22.88 0.54 1.38
CA GLU A 234 -23.32 -0.83 1.59
C GLU A 234 -23.86 -1.47 0.31
N THR A 235 -24.56 -0.70 -0.55
CA THR A 235 -25.02 -1.19 -1.85
C THR A 235 -23.86 -1.59 -2.76
N VAL A 236 -22.81 -0.77 -2.82
CA VAL A 236 -21.62 -1.06 -3.62
C VAL A 236 -20.87 -2.25 -3.04
N LEU A 237 -20.69 -2.30 -1.71
CA LEU A 237 -20.01 -3.40 -1.03
C LEU A 237 -20.77 -4.73 -1.17
N SER A 238 -22.09 -4.70 -1.08
CA SER A 238 -22.96 -5.88 -1.27
C SER A 238 -22.83 -6.44 -2.69
N LYS A 239 -22.77 -5.56 -3.69
CA LYS A 239 -22.52 -5.98 -5.09
C LYS A 239 -21.15 -6.66 -5.22
N ILE A 240 -20.10 -6.05 -4.67
CA ILE A 240 -18.74 -6.63 -4.72
C ILE A 240 -18.69 -7.97 -3.97
N ASP A 241 -19.38 -8.10 -2.84
CA ASP A 241 -19.45 -9.34 -2.06
C ASP A 241 -20.14 -10.46 -2.83
N LYS A 242 -21.26 -10.15 -3.49
CA LYS A 242 -21.94 -11.08 -4.39
C LYS A 242 -21.02 -11.54 -5.52
N ASP A 243 -20.35 -10.61 -6.19
CA ASP A 243 -19.42 -10.93 -7.28
C ASP A 243 -18.23 -11.77 -6.79
N ASN A 244 -17.73 -11.54 -5.56
CA ASN A 244 -16.69 -12.37 -4.94
C ASN A 244 -17.16 -13.79 -4.67
N LYS A 245 -18.35 -13.95 -4.07
CA LYS A 245 -18.95 -15.27 -3.80
C LYS A 245 -19.18 -16.07 -5.08
N GLU A 246 -19.65 -15.41 -6.14
CA GLU A 246 -19.80 -16.03 -7.45
C GLU A 246 -18.43 -16.46 -8.03
N ALA A 247 -17.40 -15.64 -7.91
CA ALA A 247 -16.06 -15.96 -8.37
C ALA A 247 -15.44 -17.16 -7.63
N VAL A 248 -15.63 -17.27 -6.30
CA VAL A 248 -15.16 -18.42 -5.53
C VAL A 248 -15.78 -19.73 -6.04
N LYS A 249 -17.09 -19.73 -6.32
CA LYS A 249 -17.79 -20.88 -6.90
C LYS A 249 -17.29 -21.22 -8.30
N ALA A 250 -17.03 -20.19 -9.12
CA ALA A 250 -16.53 -20.35 -10.47
C ALA A 250 -15.14 -21.01 -10.48
N ILE A 251 -14.22 -20.60 -9.59
CA ILE A 251 -12.87 -21.19 -9.49
C ILE A 251 -12.92 -22.71 -9.28
N GLN A 252 -13.79 -23.18 -8.39
CA GLN A 252 -13.94 -24.62 -8.13
C GLN A 252 -14.46 -25.39 -9.35
N THR A 253 -15.15 -24.71 -10.27
CA THR A 253 -15.77 -25.32 -11.45
C THR A 253 -14.85 -25.28 -12.67
N ILE A 254 -14.13 -24.17 -12.87
CA ILE A 254 -13.31 -23.91 -14.06
C ILE A 254 -11.99 -24.70 -14.01
N TYR A 255 -11.44 -24.94 -12.81
CA TYR A 255 -10.12 -25.55 -12.64
C TYR A 255 -10.17 -26.92 -11.93
N PRO A 256 -10.89 -27.92 -12.46
CA PRO A 256 -11.02 -29.21 -11.78
C PRO A 256 -9.70 -30.00 -11.71
N SER A 257 -8.75 -29.71 -12.61
CA SER A 257 -7.43 -30.34 -12.63
C SER A 257 -6.47 -29.81 -11.56
N ILE A 258 -6.77 -28.65 -10.96
CA ILE A 258 -5.99 -28.06 -9.87
C ILE A 258 -6.80 -28.25 -8.60
N SER A 259 -6.26 -28.98 -7.62
CA SER A 259 -6.95 -29.15 -6.34
C SER A 259 -6.93 -27.83 -5.56
N VAL A 260 -7.99 -27.04 -5.68
CA VAL A 260 -8.19 -25.81 -4.93
C VAL A 260 -8.96 -26.12 -3.65
N VAL A 261 -8.29 -26.01 -2.51
CA VAL A 261 -8.96 -26.11 -1.20
C VAL A 261 -9.58 -24.77 -0.86
N VAL A 262 -10.91 -24.68 -0.94
CA VAL A 262 -11.66 -23.48 -0.56
C VAL A 262 -12.00 -23.52 0.93
N MET A 263 -11.70 -22.42 1.62
CA MET A 263 -11.99 -22.23 3.03
C MET A 263 -12.66 -20.89 3.23
N GLU A 264 -13.65 -20.84 4.11
CA GLU A 264 -14.30 -19.60 4.52
C GLU A 264 -13.84 -19.22 5.93
N ALA A 265 -13.56 -17.93 6.13
CA ALA A 265 -13.27 -17.38 7.45
C ALA A 265 -14.05 -16.09 7.66
N THR A 266 -14.58 -15.91 8.87
CA THR A 266 -15.30 -14.71 9.24
C THR A 266 -14.34 -13.56 9.58
N MET A 267 -14.77 -12.34 9.28
CA MET A 267 -14.07 -11.13 9.67
C MET A 267 -13.92 -11.08 11.19
N ASN A 268 -12.74 -10.67 11.65
CA ASN A 268 -12.54 -10.36 13.06
C ASN A 268 -13.08 -8.95 13.37
N GLU A 269 -14.30 -8.90 13.90
CA GLU A 269 -15.02 -7.67 14.27
C GLU A 269 -14.35 -6.89 15.41
N SER A 270 -13.71 -7.59 16.37
CA SER A 270 -13.06 -6.97 17.54
C SER A 270 -11.85 -6.07 17.20
N ARG A 271 -11.40 -6.06 15.93
CA ARG A 271 -10.24 -5.31 15.45
C ARG A 271 -10.62 -4.12 14.56
N LEU A 272 -11.70 -3.42 14.88
CA LEU A 272 -11.94 -2.09 14.30
C LEU A 272 -10.78 -1.15 14.70
N PRO A 273 -10.09 -0.50 13.74
CA PRO A 273 -9.10 0.50 14.08
C PRO A 273 -9.79 1.63 14.86
N LYS A 274 -9.15 2.08 15.95
CA LYS A 274 -9.64 3.23 16.72
C LYS A 274 -9.77 4.44 15.79
N PRO A 275 -10.87 5.21 15.87
CA PRO A 275 -11.01 6.47 15.13
C PRO A 275 -9.81 7.37 15.45
N LYS A 276 -9.06 7.78 14.43
CA LYS A 276 -8.00 8.77 14.59
C LYS A 276 -8.54 10.14 14.22
N ARG A 277 -8.38 11.12 15.11
CA ARG A 277 -8.68 12.54 14.82
C ARG A 277 -7.44 13.20 14.22
N TYR A 278 -7.58 13.68 13.00
CA TYR A 278 -6.55 14.43 12.30
C TYR A 278 -6.94 15.90 12.28
N THR A 279 -5.98 16.77 12.59
CA THR A 279 -6.18 18.21 12.53
C THR A 279 -5.53 18.76 11.27
N LEU A 280 -6.11 19.81 10.71
CA LEU A 280 -5.54 20.56 9.59
C LEU A 280 -4.08 20.95 9.87
N ARG A 281 -3.77 21.34 11.12
CA ARG A 281 -2.40 21.65 11.59
C ARG A 281 -1.43 20.47 11.41
N LYS A 282 -1.82 19.26 11.80
CA LYS A 282 -0.97 18.06 11.69
C LYS A 282 -0.71 17.70 10.22
N GLN A 283 -1.75 17.74 9.38
CA GLN A 283 -1.58 17.46 7.94
C GLN A 283 -0.76 18.55 7.24
N ARG A 284 -0.97 19.82 7.59
CA ARG A 284 -0.16 20.94 7.10
C ARG A 284 1.32 20.79 7.47
N HIS A 285 1.62 20.39 8.70
CA HIS A 285 3.00 20.11 9.12
C HIS A 285 3.60 18.96 8.34
N LYS A 286 2.87 17.86 8.15
CA LYS A 286 3.33 16.70 7.36
C LYS A 286 3.65 17.09 5.92
N LEU A 287 2.76 17.85 5.26
CA LEU A 287 2.99 18.34 3.91
C LEU A 287 4.25 19.20 3.83
N SER A 288 4.56 20.01 4.85
CA SER A 288 5.73 20.87 4.83
C SER A 288 7.04 20.17 5.21
N THR A 289 7.02 19.18 6.10
CA THR A 289 8.25 18.52 6.60
C THR A 289 8.62 17.25 5.85
N VAL A 290 7.64 16.49 5.37
CA VAL A 290 7.87 15.19 4.71
C VAL A 290 7.96 15.36 3.20
N PHE A 291 7.03 16.12 2.62
CA PHE A 291 6.87 16.23 1.17
C PHE A 291 7.32 17.60 0.63
N GLY A 292 7.35 18.61 1.50
CA GLY A 292 7.79 19.96 1.19
C GLY A 292 9.29 20.04 0.88
N PRO A 293 9.74 21.16 0.29
CA PRO A 293 11.15 21.35 -0.03
C PRO A 293 11.99 21.23 1.23
N SER A 294 13.16 20.59 1.10
CA SER A 294 14.18 20.58 2.14
C SER A 294 14.38 22.02 2.61
N ARG A 295 14.21 22.31 3.91
CA ARG A 295 14.69 23.58 4.44
C ARG A 295 16.18 23.60 4.13
N SER A 296 16.61 24.46 3.21
CA SER A 296 18.02 24.70 3.06
C SER A 296 18.51 25.19 4.41
N THR A 297 19.40 24.43 5.03
CA THR A 297 20.24 24.91 6.14
C THR A 297 21.28 25.92 5.63
N SER A 298 20.97 26.65 4.56
CA SER A 298 21.75 27.78 4.05
C SER A 298 21.40 29.01 4.88
N GLY A 299 22.02 29.12 6.04
CA GLY A 299 21.81 30.25 6.95
C GLY A 299 22.64 30.19 8.23
N TYR A 300 23.13 29.01 8.62
CA TYR A 300 24.21 28.92 9.60
C TYR A 300 25.54 28.80 8.86
N SER A 301 25.97 29.91 8.26
CA SER A 301 27.40 30.16 8.09
C SER A 301 27.98 30.26 9.50
N ALA A 302 28.53 29.16 10.00
CA ALA A 302 29.40 29.19 11.16
C ALA A 302 30.73 29.82 10.73
N ASP A 303 30.71 31.14 10.53
CA ASP A 303 31.94 31.89 10.29
C ASP A 303 32.55 32.27 11.63
N ARG A 304 33.75 31.75 11.84
CA ARG A 304 34.55 31.94 13.05
C ARG A 304 35.15 33.34 13.02
N SER A 305 35.01 34.12 14.09
CA SER A 305 36.05 35.08 14.46
C SER A 305 35.98 35.54 15.92
N ARG A 306 37.03 35.15 16.67
CA ARG A 306 37.73 35.91 17.72
C ARG A 306 36.95 36.42 18.95
N SER A 307 37.15 35.71 20.07
CA SER A 307 37.76 36.33 21.25
C SER A 307 38.63 35.32 22.01
N SER A 308 39.91 35.30 21.64
CA SER A 308 40.96 34.75 22.48
C SER A 308 41.35 35.81 23.52
N SER A 309 40.97 35.61 24.77
CA SER A 309 41.70 36.20 25.90
C SER A 309 41.68 35.22 27.08
N ARG A 310 42.82 34.53 27.20
CA ARG A 310 43.47 34.06 28.43
C ARG A 310 42.76 34.43 29.74
N SER A 311 42.51 33.42 30.57
CA SER A 311 43.14 33.41 31.89
C SER A 311 43.58 31.99 32.25
N VAL A 312 44.84 31.92 32.63
CA VAL A 312 45.62 30.75 33.00
C VAL A 312 45.46 30.53 34.51
N THR A 313 45.37 29.24 34.87
CA THR A 313 45.56 28.57 36.16
C THR A 313 46.23 29.34 37.31
N SER A 314 45.83 29.04 38.55
CA SER A 314 46.77 28.47 39.55
C SER A 314 46.09 27.95 40.82
N HIS A 315 46.50 26.76 41.23
CA HIS A 315 46.40 26.21 42.57
C HIS A 315 47.05 27.10 43.64
N SER A 316 46.51 27.04 44.85
CA SER A 316 47.28 27.31 46.08
C SER A 316 46.89 26.32 47.16
N LYS A 317 47.87 25.50 47.56
CA LYS A 317 47.88 24.66 48.75
C LYS A 317 48.97 25.24 49.65
N ALA A 318 48.66 25.63 50.88
CA ALA A 318 49.64 25.73 51.97
C ALA A 318 48.91 25.87 53.31
N GLY A 319 49.13 24.91 54.20
CA GLY A 319 49.00 25.12 55.64
C GLY A 319 50.40 25.35 56.23
N SER A 320 50.51 26.27 57.18
CA SER A 320 51.23 26.14 58.47
C SER A 320 51.40 27.52 59.11
N LYS A 321 50.69 27.77 60.21
CA LYS A 321 51.22 28.05 61.55
C LYS A 321 50.05 28.12 62.51
#